data_AF-A0A8S9IIU9-F1
#
_entry.id   AF-A0A8S9IIU9-F1
#
_cell.length_a   1.000
_cell.length_b   1.000
_cell.length_c   1.000
_cell.angle_alpha   90.00
_cell.angle_beta   90.00
_cell.angle_gamma   90.00
#
_symmetry.space_group_name_H-M   'P 1'
#
loop_
_entity.id
_entity.type
_entity.pdbx_description
1 polymer ?
#
loop_
_entity_poly.entity_id
_entity_poly.type
_entity_poly.pdbx_seq_one_letter_code
_entity_poly.pdbx_strand_id
1 'polypeptide(L)' 'MRHAKVCDEVTGNEWNIRGGRSRRFHDLYDSILALVPPAPDKGKDIIMWKHGDDDYRPTFSHYKKTAIF' A
#
# COMPACT_ATOMS: atom_id res chain seq x y z
N MET A 1 16.35 2.16 5.38
CA MET A 1 15.13 2.72 4.76
C MET A 1 13.98 1.76 5.01
N ARG A 2 12.92 2.16 5.71
CA ARG A 2 11.79 1.26 6.02
C ARG A 2 10.41 1.83 5.69
N HIS A 3 10.37 2.99 5.06
CA HIS A 3 9.15 3.64 4.61
C HIS A 3 9.37 4.10 3.18
N ALA A 4 8.67 3.46 2.23
CA ALA A 4 8.52 3.91 0.86
C ALA A 4 7.07 4.34 0.71
N LYS A 5 6.82 5.58 0.26
CA LYS A 5 5.45 6.02 -0.03
C LYS A 5 5.14 5.73 -1.49
N VAL A 6 3.87 5.47 -1.78
CA VAL A 6 3.41 5.25 -3.16
C VAL A 6 3.72 6.45 -4.04
N CYS A 7 3.63 7.67 -3.50
CA CYS A 7 3.99 8.90 -4.23
C CYS A 7 5.47 9.00 -4.59
N ASP A 8 6.36 8.33 -3.84
CA ASP A 8 7.81 8.34 -4.13
C ASP A 8 8.14 7.39 -5.30
N GLU A 9 7.29 6.39 -5.52
CA GLU A 9 7.40 5.40 -6.60
C GLU A 9 6.51 5.75 -7.80
N VAL A 10 6.02 6.99 -7.91
CA VAL A 10 5.32 7.51 -9.09
C VAL A 10 6.12 8.68 -9.64
N THR A 11 6.45 8.66 -10.93
CA THR A 11 7.11 9.79 -11.62
C THR A 11 6.18 10.30 -12.70
N GLY A 12 5.60 11.49 -12.48
CA GLY A 12 4.52 11.99 -13.33
C GLY A 12 3.26 11.13 -13.20
N ASN A 13 2.85 10.48 -14.29
CA ASN A 13 1.69 9.57 -14.37
C ASN A 13 2.09 8.10 -14.55
N GLU A 14 3.34 7.73 -14.24
CA GLU A 14 3.88 6.39 -14.45
C GLU A 14 4.49 5.81 -13.17
N TRP A 15 4.39 4.48 -13.01
CA TRP A 15 5.03 3.74 -11.91
C TRP A 15 6.55 3.76 -12.06
N ASN A 16 7.25 4.29 -11.06
CA ASN A 16 8.71 4.28 -10.95
C ASN A 16 9.17 3.29 -9.85
N ILE A 17 8.69 2.04 -9.94
CA ILE A 17 9.00 1.00 -8.94
C ILE A 17 10.44 0.50 -9.14
N ARG A 18 11.33 0.85 -8.21
CA ARG A 18 12.75 0.45 -8.27
C ARG A 18 12.93 -1.04 -7.95
N GLY A 19 13.83 -1.70 -8.68
CA GLY A 19 14.13 -3.13 -8.47
C GLY A 19 13.09 -4.11 -9.03
N GLY A 20 12.16 -3.62 -9.87
CA GLY A 20 10.99 -4.34 -10.39
C GLY A 20 11.22 -5.62 -11.21
N ARG A 21 12.46 -5.95 -11.55
CA ARG A 21 12.80 -7.20 -12.26
C ARG A 21 13.05 -8.38 -11.32
N SER A 22 12.37 -8.42 -10.16
CA SER A 22 12.49 -9.52 -9.23
C SER A 22 11.77 -10.75 -9.76
N ARG A 23 12.53 -11.81 -10.07
CA ARG A 23 12.01 -13.09 -10.59
C ARG A 23 10.92 -13.73 -9.74
N ARG A 24 10.88 -13.40 -8.44
CA ARG A 24 9.99 -14.04 -7.47
C ARG A 24 8.53 -13.58 -7.54
N PHE A 25 8.25 -12.40 -8.09
CA PHE A 25 6.93 -11.77 -8.03
C PHE A 25 6.53 -11.10 -9.35
N HIS A 26 6.82 -11.75 -10.48
CA HIS A 26 6.51 -11.20 -11.81
C HIS A 26 5.04 -10.88 -11.98
N ASP A 27 4.14 -11.82 -11.69
CA ASP A 27 2.69 -11.61 -11.88
C ASP A 27 2.14 -10.45 -11.04
N LEU A 28 2.62 -10.33 -9.80
CA LEU A 28 2.26 -9.21 -8.93
C LEU A 28 2.78 -7.90 -9.50
N TYR A 29 4.03 -7.86 -9.95
CA TYR A 29 4.63 -6.67 -10.56
C TYR A 29 3.84 -6.22 -11.81
N ASP A 30 3.51 -7.17 -12.69
CA ASP A 30 2.73 -6.89 -13.90
C ASP A 30 1.31 -6.41 -13.56
N SER A 31 0.67 -7.00 -12.56
CA SER A 31 -0.65 -6.55 -12.10
C SER A 31 -0.62 -5.12 -11.55
N ILE A 32 0.44 -4.72 -10.85
CA ILE A 32 0.61 -3.35 -10.35
C ILE A 32 0.81 -2.38 -11.52
N LEU A 33 1.67 -2.73 -12.48
CA LEU A 33 1.93 -1.88 -13.65
C LEU A 33 0.69 -1.69 -14.53
N ALA A 34 -0.22 -2.67 -14.58
CA ALA A 34 -1.47 -2.56 -15.30
C ALA A 34 -2.47 -1.58 -14.65
N LEU A 35 -2.29 -1.23 -13.38
CA LEU A 35 -3.12 -0.24 -12.70
C LEU A 35 -2.68 1.18 -13.06
N VAL A 36 -3.64 2.09 -13.17
CA VAL A 36 -3.32 3.52 -13.34
C VAL A 36 -2.71 4.05 -12.05
N PRO A 37 -1.53 4.70 -12.10
CA PRO A 37 -0.93 5.28 -10.91
C PRO A 37 -1.87 6.28 -10.20
N PRO A 38 -1.85 6.32 -8.86
CA PRO A 38 -2.56 7.35 -8.13
C PRO A 38 -1.98 8.71 -8.49
N ALA A 39 -2.86 9.64 -8.86
CA ALA A 39 -2.49 11.01 -9.21
C ALA A 39 -3.03 11.98 -8.14
N PRO A 40 -2.32 13.09 -7.83
CA PRO A 40 -2.69 14.01 -6.76
C PRO A 40 -4.08 14.64 -6.92
N ASP A 41 -4.59 14.69 -8.15
CA ASP A 41 -5.90 15.23 -8.53
C ASP A 41 -7.04 14.22 -8.38
N LYS A 42 -6.75 12.93 -8.21
CA LYS A 42 -7.75 11.85 -8.15
C LYS A 42 -8.41 11.65 -6.78
N GLY A 43 -8.09 12.49 -5.79
CA GLY A 43 -8.78 12.51 -4.50
C GLY A 43 -7.83 12.62 -3.32
N LYS A 44 -8.42 12.64 -2.11
CA LYS A 44 -7.66 12.67 -0.86
C LYS A 44 -7.22 11.26 -0.48
N ASP A 45 -6.04 11.15 0.14
CA ASP A 45 -5.59 9.91 0.75
C ASP A 45 -6.62 9.36 1.74
N ILE A 46 -6.84 8.05 1.69
CA ILE A 46 -7.73 7.35 2.61
C ILE A 46 -6.89 6.80 3.76
N ILE A 47 -7.16 7.29 4.97
CA ILE A 47 -6.52 6.78 6.18
C ILE A 47 -7.25 5.51 6.62
N MET A 48 -6.53 4.40 6.71
CA MET A 48 -7.03 3.14 7.25
C MET A 48 -6.25 2.73 8.50
N TRP A 49 -6.95 2.20 9.48
CA TRP A 49 -6.40 1.63 10.71
C TRP A 49 -6.28 0.12 10.55
N LYS A 50 -5.19 -0.49 11.06
CA LYS A 50 -5.02 -1.95 11.09
C LYS A 50 -5.79 -2.53 12.28
N HIS A 51 -6.68 -3.50 12.03
CA HIS A 51 -7.48 -4.20 13.06
C HIS A 51 -7.14 -5.69 13.16
N GLY A 52 -6.44 -6.24 12.17
CA GLY A 52 -6.04 -7.64 12.13
C GLY A 52 -5.06 -7.87 10.97
N ASP A 53 -4.71 -9.13 10.71
CA ASP A 53 -4.01 -9.45 9.47
C ASP A 53 -5.00 -9.38 8.31
N ASP A 54 -4.66 -8.56 7.32
CA ASP A 54 -5.50 -8.17 6.17
C ASP A 54 -6.85 -7.51 6.50
N ASP A 55 -7.09 -7.09 7.76
CA ASP A 55 -8.25 -6.31 8.19
C ASP A 55 -7.87 -4.84 8.42
N TYR A 56 -8.29 -3.97 7.50
CA TYR A 56 -8.08 -2.53 7.52
C TYR A 56 -9.41 -1.79 7.47
N ARG A 57 -9.62 -0.81 8.36
CA ARG A 57 -10.90 -0.10 8.51
C ARG A 57 -10.72 1.41 8.60
N PRO A 58 -11.71 2.23 8.18
CA PRO A 58 -11.62 3.69 8.26
C PRO A 58 -11.73 4.24 9.69
N THR A 59 -12.26 3.44 10.62
CA THR A 59 -12.41 3.83 12.02
C THR A 59 -11.30 3.24 12.88
N PHE A 60 -10.86 3.99 13.88
CA PHE A 60 -9.98 3.47 14.90
C PHE A 60 -10.77 2.54 15.82
N SER A 61 -10.27 1.33 16.06
CA SER A 61 -10.69 0.55 17.23
C SER A 61 -9.44 0.11 17.99
N HIS A 62 -9.58 0.04 19.31
CA HIS A 62 -8.54 -0.48 20.17
C HIS A 62 -9.11 -1.67 20.93
N TYR A 63 -8.86 -2.87 20.41
CA TYR A 63 -9.09 -4.08 21.19
C TYR A 63 -7.85 -4.32 22.06
N LYS A 64 -7.99 -4.21 23.38
CA LYS A 64 -6.99 -4.76 24.29
C LYS A 64 -7.11 -6.27 24.19
N LYS A 65 -6.07 -6.95 23.68
CA LYS A 65 -5.94 -8.40 23.91
C LYS A 65 -5.70 -8.58 25.40
N THR A 66 -6.76 -8.79 26.17
CA THR A 66 -6.64 -9.29 27.55
C THR A 66 -6.08 -10.69 27.42
N ALA A 67 -4.79 -10.86 27.72
CA ALA A 67 -4.22 -12.18 27.93
C ALA A 67 -4.92 -12.77 29.15
N ILE A 68 -5.74 -13.80 28.94
CA ILE A 68 -6.15 -14.69 30.02
C ILE A 68 -4.98 -15.65 30.19
N PHE A 69 -4.27 -15.51 31.32
CA PHE A 69 -3.24 -16.43 31.76
C PHE A 69 -3.86 -17.72 32.31
#